data_AF-A0A212C8I9-F1
#
_entry.id   AF-A0A212C8I9-F1
#
_cell.length_a   1.000
_cell.length_b   1.000
_cell.length_c   1.000
_cell.angle_alpha   90.00
_cell.angle_beta   90.00
_cell.angle_gamma   90.00
#
_symmetry.space_group_name_H-M   'P 1'
#
loop_
_entity.id
_entity.type
_entity.pdbx_description
1 polymer ?
#
loop_
_entity_poly.entity_id
_entity_poly.type
_entity_poly.pdbx_seq_one_letter_code
_entity_poly.pdbx_strand_id
1 'polypeptide(L)'
;MANEAHPCPCDIGHRIEYGGLGHEVQVEHVKAYLTKCPVDAGKAVVVIQDIFGWQLPNTRYMADMIAGNGYTTIVPDFFVGQEPWHPSGDWSTFPEWLKTRNARKIDKIGVVGFCWGIIKDAEDVYSLKNPTLFIFAENDSVIPLEQVSLLTQKLKEHCKVEYQIKTFSGQTHGFVHRKREDCSPEDKPYIDEARRNLLEWLSKYV
;
A
#
# COMPACT_ATOMS: atom_id res chain seq x y z
N MET A 1 -3.96 22.02 19.13
CA MET A 1 -5.27 21.81 18.47
C MET A 1 -5.00 20.94 17.26
N ALA A 2 -5.52 19.71 17.25
CA ALA A 2 -5.36 18.79 16.13
C ALA A 2 -5.84 19.50 14.86
N ASN A 3 -5.07 19.43 13.78
CA ASN A 3 -5.45 20.06 12.52
C ASN A 3 -6.57 19.24 11.87
N GLU A 4 -7.79 19.36 12.39
CA GLU A 4 -9.04 18.83 11.81
C GLU A 4 -9.26 19.34 10.38
N ALA A 5 -8.52 20.38 9.95
CA ALA A 5 -8.60 20.93 8.61
C ALA A 5 -8.02 20.00 7.52
N HIS A 6 -7.12 19.06 7.86
CA HIS A 6 -6.46 18.18 6.87
C HIS A 6 -6.27 16.74 7.39
N PRO A 7 -7.34 15.95 7.56
CA PRO A 7 -7.21 14.51 7.81
C PRO A 7 -6.42 13.87 6.65
N CYS A 8 -5.46 12.98 6.95
CA CYS A 8 -4.83 12.18 5.88
C CYS A 8 -5.95 11.37 5.23
N PRO A 9 -6.20 11.48 3.91
CA PRO A 9 -7.28 10.75 3.26
C PRO A 9 -7.17 9.21 3.35
N CYS A 10 -6.03 8.72 3.84
CA CYS A 10 -5.75 7.34 4.19
C CYS A 10 -6.48 6.87 5.47
N ASP A 11 -6.87 7.78 6.36
CA ASP A 11 -7.52 7.52 7.66
C ASP A 11 -8.97 7.00 7.53
N ILE A 12 -9.59 7.22 6.37
CA ILE A 12 -10.98 6.86 6.07
C ILE A 12 -11.22 5.36 6.30
N GLY A 13 -10.19 4.53 6.12
CA GLY A 13 -10.26 3.09 6.36
C GLY A 13 -10.66 2.69 7.78
N HIS A 14 -10.37 3.51 8.80
CA HIS A 14 -10.82 3.25 10.17
C HIS A 14 -12.33 3.40 10.37
N ARG A 15 -13.01 4.11 9.46
CA ARG A 15 -14.45 4.41 9.56
C ARG A 15 -15.32 3.39 8.83
N ILE A 16 -14.73 2.29 8.36
CA ILE A 16 -15.40 1.27 7.55
C ILE A 16 -15.57 0.00 8.38
N GLU A 17 -16.78 -0.52 8.45
CA GLU A 17 -17.03 -1.87 8.92
C GLU A 17 -16.72 -2.86 7.78
N TYR A 18 -15.60 -3.58 7.93
CA TYR A 18 -15.27 -4.72 7.08
C TYR A 18 -14.63 -5.83 7.90
N GLY A 19 -15.30 -6.98 7.95
CA GLY A 19 -14.86 -8.12 8.77
C GLY A 19 -13.71 -8.93 8.20
N GLY A 20 -13.35 -8.73 6.92
CA GLY A 20 -12.38 -9.56 6.21
C GLY A 20 -12.95 -10.91 5.75
N LEU A 21 -12.34 -11.52 4.73
CA LEU A 21 -12.62 -12.87 4.25
C LEU A 21 -11.53 -13.89 4.62
N GLY A 22 -10.35 -13.41 5.01
CA GLY A 22 -9.23 -14.18 5.54
C GLY A 22 -9.30 -14.40 7.04
N HIS A 23 -8.19 -14.81 7.62
CA HIS A 23 -8.06 -15.06 9.05
C HIS A 23 -6.68 -14.62 9.55
N GLU A 24 -6.60 -14.30 10.84
CA GLU A 24 -5.33 -14.01 11.48
C GLU A 24 -4.54 -15.31 11.72
N VAL A 25 -3.26 -15.26 11.41
CA VAL A 25 -2.30 -16.33 11.63
C VAL A 25 -1.09 -15.78 12.38
N GLN A 26 -0.37 -16.66 13.04
CA GLN A 26 0.90 -16.33 13.67
C GLN A 26 1.98 -17.26 13.14
N VAL A 27 3.05 -16.69 12.62
CA VAL A 27 4.26 -17.39 12.20
C VAL A 27 5.38 -16.92 13.11
N GLU A 28 5.83 -17.81 13.99
CA GLU A 28 6.77 -17.48 15.06
C GLU A 28 6.30 -16.26 15.89
N HIS A 29 7.01 -15.14 15.78
CA HIS A 29 6.77 -13.89 16.50
C HIS A 29 6.06 -12.83 15.62
N VAL A 30 5.72 -13.16 14.37
CA VAL A 30 5.06 -12.26 13.43
C VAL A 30 3.60 -12.67 13.26
N LYS A 31 2.69 -11.75 13.57
CA LYS A 31 1.27 -11.89 13.23
C LYS A 31 1.07 -11.55 11.77
N ALA A 32 0.08 -12.15 11.13
CA ALA A 32 -0.31 -11.80 9.78
C ALA A 32 -1.80 -12.02 9.55
N TYR A 33 -2.35 -11.34 8.56
CA TYR A 33 -3.65 -11.69 7.98
C TYR A 33 -3.44 -12.52 6.72
N LEU A 34 -4.05 -13.69 6.65
CA LEU A 34 -3.92 -14.63 5.54
C LEU A 34 -5.26 -14.80 4.84
N THR A 35 -5.26 -14.58 3.53
CA THR A 35 -6.40 -14.89 2.67
C THR A 35 -5.95 -15.87 1.60
N LYS A 36 -6.48 -17.10 1.65
CA LYS A 36 -6.15 -18.14 0.67
C LYS A 36 -6.91 -17.89 -0.62
N CYS A 37 -6.24 -18.13 -1.75
CA CYS A 37 -6.95 -18.23 -3.02
C CYS A 37 -7.91 -19.43 -2.95
N PRO A 38 -9.17 -19.30 -3.42
CA PRO A 38 -10.09 -20.43 -3.52
C PRO A 38 -9.58 -21.56 -4.42
N VAL A 39 -8.71 -21.22 -5.38
CA VAL A 39 -8.05 -22.15 -6.30
C VAL A 39 -6.56 -22.12 -6.00
N ASP A 40 -5.99 -23.22 -5.52
CA ASP A 40 -4.56 -23.27 -5.24
C ASP A 40 -3.75 -23.14 -6.54
N ALA A 41 -3.30 -21.93 -6.81
CA ALA A 41 -2.52 -21.58 -8.00
C ALA A 41 -1.00 -21.60 -7.72
N GLY A 42 -0.57 -21.93 -6.49
CA GLY A 42 0.84 -21.87 -6.09
C GLY A 42 1.46 -20.46 -6.09
N LYS A 43 0.64 -19.41 -6.25
CA LYS A 43 1.06 -18.01 -6.31
C LYS A 43 0.69 -17.29 -5.01
N ALA A 44 1.62 -16.48 -4.50
CA ALA A 44 1.40 -15.71 -3.28
C ALA A 44 1.82 -14.25 -3.44
N VAL A 45 1.09 -13.35 -2.78
CA VAL A 45 1.35 -11.91 -2.76
C VAL A 45 1.48 -11.45 -1.31
N VAL A 46 2.57 -10.75 -0.99
CA VAL A 46 2.74 -10.09 0.30
C VAL A 46 2.24 -8.65 0.17
N VAL A 47 1.30 -8.24 1.01
CA VAL A 47 0.80 -6.87 1.09
C VAL A 47 1.47 -6.19 2.28
N ILE A 48 2.15 -5.07 2.00
CA ILE A 48 2.70 -4.18 3.02
C ILE A 48 1.61 -3.20 3.46
N GLN A 49 1.36 -3.19 4.77
CA GLN A 49 0.41 -2.32 5.44
C GLN A 49 0.75 -0.83 5.31
N ASP A 50 -0.27 0.01 5.51
CA ASP A 50 -0.14 1.46 5.70
C ASP A 50 0.37 1.75 7.14
N ILE A 51 0.66 3.02 7.46
CA ILE A 51 1.05 3.50 8.80
C ILE A 51 0.03 3.14 9.88
N PHE A 52 -1.22 2.88 9.50
CA PHE A 52 -2.32 2.48 10.37
C PHE A 52 -2.36 0.98 10.71
N GLY A 53 -1.42 0.19 10.17
CA GLY A 53 -1.27 -1.22 10.54
C GLY A 53 -2.06 -2.20 9.67
N TRP A 54 -1.67 -3.47 9.73
CA TRP A 54 -2.26 -4.58 8.97
C TRP A 54 -3.71 -4.90 9.36
N GLN A 55 -4.16 -4.40 10.51
CA GLN A 55 -5.55 -4.55 10.96
C GLN A 55 -6.49 -3.53 10.31
N LEU A 56 -5.96 -2.55 9.56
CA LEU A 56 -6.78 -1.56 8.86
C LEU A 56 -7.75 -2.27 7.90
N PRO A 57 -9.07 -2.02 7.99
CA PRO A 57 -10.08 -2.65 7.14
C PRO A 57 -9.80 -2.52 5.64
N ASN A 58 -9.30 -1.36 5.20
CA ASN A 58 -8.90 -1.11 3.81
C ASN A 58 -7.76 -2.03 3.34
N THR A 59 -6.75 -2.23 4.18
CA THR A 59 -5.61 -3.10 3.85
C THR A 59 -6.08 -4.56 3.72
N ARG A 60 -6.94 -5.03 4.63
CA ARG A 60 -7.53 -6.37 4.54
C ARG A 60 -8.42 -6.53 3.31
N TYR A 61 -9.21 -5.52 2.97
CA TYR A 61 -10.03 -5.52 1.75
C TYR A 61 -9.17 -5.67 0.49
N MET A 62 -8.07 -4.93 0.37
CA MET A 62 -7.14 -5.09 -0.76
C MET A 62 -6.56 -6.51 -0.80
N ALA A 63 -6.21 -7.08 0.35
CA ALA A 63 -5.68 -8.44 0.42
C ALA A 63 -6.71 -9.49 -0.04
N ASP A 64 -7.96 -9.33 0.39
CA ASP A 64 -9.07 -10.20 0.02
C ASP A 64 -9.43 -10.06 -1.47
N MET A 65 -9.40 -8.85 -2.01
CA MET A 65 -9.59 -8.59 -3.44
C MET A 65 -8.51 -9.27 -4.28
N ILE A 66 -7.23 -9.14 -3.90
CA ILE A 66 -6.12 -9.82 -4.58
C ILE A 66 -6.32 -11.34 -4.48
N ALA A 67 -6.76 -11.85 -3.33
CA ALA A 67 -6.93 -13.28 -3.15
C ALA A 67 -8.07 -13.87 -3.99
N GLY A 68 -9.17 -13.14 -4.12
CA GLY A 68 -10.27 -13.49 -5.02
C GLY A 68 -9.88 -13.50 -6.50
N ASN A 69 -8.70 -12.96 -6.87
CA ASN A 69 -8.18 -12.90 -8.23
C ASN A 69 -7.02 -13.87 -8.49
N GLY A 70 -6.88 -14.95 -7.69
CA GLY A 70 -5.98 -16.06 -8.03
C GLY A 70 -4.70 -16.16 -7.21
N TYR A 71 -4.57 -15.39 -6.13
CA TYR A 71 -3.35 -15.33 -5.32
C TYR A 71 -3.62 -15.70 -3.87
N THR A 72 -2.71 -16.38 -3.19
CA THR A 72 -2.75 -16.43 -1.73
C THR A 72 -2.12 -15.14 -1.19
N THR A 73 -2.90 -14.34 -0.48
CA THR A 73 -2.43 -13.04 0.02
C THR A 73 -2.06 -13.10 1.49
N ILE A 74 -0.93 -12.51 1.85
CA ILE A 74 -0.43 -12.41 3.21
C ILE A 74 -0.22 -10.94 3.54
N VAL A 75 -0.76 -10.46 4.66
CA VAL A 75 -0.49 -9.13 5.22
C VAL A 75 0.25 -9.30 6.54
N PRO A 76 1.59 -9.37 6.55
CA PRO A 76 2.37 -9.44 7.78
C PRO A 76 2.26 -8.17 8.61
N ASP A 77 2.32 -8.34 9.93
CA ASP A 77 2.52 -7.25 10.87
C ASP A 77 3.97 -6.76 10.79
N PHE A 78 4.19 -5.78 9.92
CA PHE A 78 5.51 -5.17 9.76
C PHE A 78 5.92 -4.28 10.93
N PHE A 79 5.02 -4.03 11.89
CA PHE A 79 5.36 -3.35 13.14
C PHE A 79 5.73 -4.34 14.25
N VAL A 80 5.60 -5.65 14.03
CA VAL A 80 6.03 -6.71 14.94
C VAL A 80 5.42 -6.49 16.35
N GLY A 81 4.11 -6.26 16.39
CA GLY A 81 3.35 -6.01 17.61
C GLY A 81 3.45 -4.59 18.17
N GLN A 82 4.21 -3.69 17.55
CA GLN A 82 4.21 -2.28 17.94
C GLN A 82 2.95 -1.56 17.42
N GLU A 83 2.45 -0.61 18.22
CA GLU A 83 1.22 0.11 17.89
C GLU A 83 1.31 0.88 16.56
N PRO A 84 0.31 0.77 15.67
CA PRO A 84 0.26 1.57 14.46
C PRO A 84 0.09 3.07 14.78
N TRP A 85 0.26 3.91 13.76
CA TRP A 85 -0.08 5.31 13.87
C TRP A 85 -1.59 5.44 14.06
N HIS A 86 -2.03 6.27 15.01
CA HIS A 86 -3.45 6.54 15.19
C HIS A 86 -3.87 7.73 14.31
N PRO A 87 -5.01 7.71 13.61
CA PRO A 87 -5.49 8.84 12.80
C PRO A 87 -5.55 10.18 13.53
N SER A 88 -5.90 10.15 14.81
CA SER A 88 -5.96 11.33 15.68
C SER A 88 -4.64 11.62 16.39
N GLY A 89 -3.54 10.98 15.99
CA GLY A 89 -2.22 11.19 16.55
C GLY A 89 -1.68 12.59 16.26
N ASP A 90 -0.86 13.11 17.16
CA ASP A 90 -0.18 14.38 16.96
C ASP A 90 0.93 14.22 15.92
N TRP A 91 0.72 14.74 14.71
CA TRP A 91 1.70 14.68 13.61
C TRP A 91 3.09 15.24 13.97
N SER A 92 3.21 16.10 14.99
CA SER A 92 4.52 16.55 15.47
C SER A 92 5.37 15.42 16.05
N THR A 93 4.74 14.34 16.56
CA THR A 93 5.42 13.16 17.11
C THR A 93 5.60 12.04 16.09
N PHE A 94 5.09 12.20 14.87
CA PHE A 94 5.20 11.22 13.80
C PHE A 94 6.66 10.83 13.48
N PRO A 95 7.64 11.77 13.42
CA PRO A 95 9.03 11.41 13.19
C PRO A 95 9.61 10.45 14.23
N GLU A 96 9.25 10.61 15.52
CA GLU A 96 9.70 9.72 16.59
C GLU A 96 9.05 8.33 16.48
N TRP A 97 7.75 8.28 16.16
CA TRP A 97 7.06 7.02 15.88
C TRP A 97 7.73 6.25 14.73
N LEU A 98 8.09 6.96 13.65
CA LEU A 98 8.70 6.36 12.46
C LEU A 98 10.07 5.72 12.73
N LYS A 99 10.88 6.26 13.65
CA LYS A 99 12.22 5.73 13.97
C LYS A 99 12.21 4.26 14.40
N THR A 100 11.14 3.84 15.06
CA THR A 100 10.98 2.49 15.62
C THR A 100 10.33 1.51 14.65
N ARG A 101 9.73 2.02 13.55
CA ARG A 101 8.88 1.30 12.59
C ARG A 101 9.33 1.63 11.16
N ASN A 102 10.61 1.35 10.87
CA ASN A 102 11.22 1.70 9.60
C ASN A 102 11.02 0.57 8.56
N ALA A 103 10.29 0.87 7.46
CA ALA A 103 9.99 -0.11 6.40
C ALA A 103 11.23 -0.61 5.64
N ARG A 104 12.40 0.01 5.80
CA ARG A 104 13.65 -0.42 5.14
C ARG A 104 14.27 -1.68 5.75
N LYS A 105 13.79 -2.16 6.90
CA LYS A 105 14.34 -3.34 7.58
C LYS A 105 13.74 -4.68 7.10
N ILE A 106 13.06 -4.69 5.96
CA ILE A 106 12.32 -5.86 5.45
C ILE A 106 13.08 -6.49 4.26
N ASP A 107 13.36 -7.78 4.33
CA ASP A 107 13.96 -8.56 3.23
C ASP A 107 12.93 -8.93 2.13
N LYS A 108 13.38 -8.95 0.87
CA LYS A 108 12.54 -8.82 -0.34
C LYS A 108 11.82 -10.12 -0.78
N ILE A 109 10.49 -10.06 -0.95
CA ILE A 109 9.62 -11.01 -1.69
C ILE A 109 8.67 -10.16 -2.57
N GLY A 110 7.92 -10.74 -3.53
CA GLY A 110 6.92 -10.01 -4.32
C GLY A 110 5.92 -9.27 -3.42
N VAL A 111 5.91 -7.94 -3.53
CA VAL A 111 5.32 -7.03 -2.53
C VAL A 111 4.41 -6.02 -3.20
N VAL A 112 3.21 -5.87 -2.65
CA VAL A 112 2.32 -4.73 -2.91
C VAL A 112 2.35 -3.81 -1.70
N GLY A 113 2.88 -2.59 -1.84
CA GLY A 113 2.95 -1.62 -0.77
C GLY A 113 1.99 -0.45 -0.95
N PHE A 114 1.33 -0.04 0.13
CA PHE A 114 0.49 1.15 0.17
C PHE A 114 1.13 2.22 1.06
N CYS A 115 1.31 3.44 0.53
CA CYS A 115 1.89 4.59 1.24
C CYS A 115 3.25 4.30 1.92
N TRP A 116 3.24 3.76 3.14
CA TRP A 116 4.39 3.41 3.96
C TRP A 116 5.41 2.49 3.25
N GLY A 117 4.95 1.66 2.31
CA GLY A 117 5.80 0.80 1.49
C GLY A 117 6.69 1.53 0.46
N ILE A 118 6.46 2.83 0.21
CA ILE A 118 7.23 3.64 -0.75
C ILE A 118 7.98 4.73 0.04
N ILE A 119 9.19 4.44 0.50
CA ILE A 119 9.98 5.42 1.27
C ILE A 119 10.72 6.39 0.33
N LYS A 120 10.63 7.69 0.67
CA LYS A 120 11.28 8.83 0.02
C LYS A 120 12.82 8.74 0.02
N ASP A 121 13.41 9.28 -1.06
CA ASP A 121 14.83 9.56 -1.29
C ASP A 121 15.84 8.58 -0.68
N ALA A 122 16.12 7.52 -1.43
CA ALA A 122 17.39 6.80 -1.36
C ALA A 122 17.80 6.36 -2.76
N GLU A 123 19.11 6.33 -3.01
CA GLU A 123 19.71 5.87 -4.28
C GLU A 123 19.21 4.47 -4.71
N ASP A 124 18.77 3.66 -3.74
CA ASP A 124 18.29 2.29 -3.93
C ASP A 124 16.90 2.18 -4.55
N VAL A 125 16.06 3.22 -4.49
CA VAL A 125 14.69 3.19 -5.04
C VAL A 125 14.72 3.03 -6.58
N TYR A 126 15.80 3.46 -7.21
CA TYR A 126 15.99 3.38 -8.66
C TYR A 126 16.69 2.08 -9.10
N SER A 127 17.28 1.36 -8.15
CA SER A 127 17.96 0.07 -8.36
C SER A 127 17.01 -1.09 -8.15
N LEU A 128 15.89 -1.08 -8.88
CA LEU A 128 14.88 -2.12 -8.80
C LEU A 128 15.47 -3.46 -9.27
N LYS A 129 15.27 -4.50 -8.45
CA LYS A 129 15.72 -5.87 -8.75
C LYS A 129 14.64 -6.72 -9.41
N ASN A 130 13.37 -6.32 -9.29
CA ASN A 130 12.21 -7.04 -9.79
C ASN A 130 11.25 -6.08 -10.50
N PRO A 131 10.42 -6.57 -11.42
CA PRO A 131 9.41 -5.75 -12.06
C PRO A 131 8.51 -5.04 -11.06
N THR A 132 8.38 -3.72 -11.17
CA THR A 132 7.66 -2.90 -10.19
C THR A 132 6.63 -1.97 -10.86
N LEU A 133 5.40 -1.99 -10.36
CA LEU A 133 4.35 -1.03 -10.67
C LEU A 133 4.29 0.03 -9.57
N PHE A 134 4.33 1.29 -9.96
CA PHE A 134 4.05 2.43 -9.10
C PHE A 134 2.73 3.08 -9.50
N ILE A 135 1.88 3.34 -8.51
CA ILE A 135 0.62 4.06 -8.67
C ILE A 135 0.66 5.31 -7.78
N PHE A 136 0.51 6.48 -8.39
CA PHE A 136 0.53 7.77 -7.73
C PHE A 136 -0.77 8.54 -7.98
N ALA A 137 -1.07 9.45 -7.05
CA ALA A 137 -2.16 10.42 -7.15
C ALA A 137 -1.59 11.80 -7.50
N GLU A 138 -2.28 12.56 -8.37
CA GLU A 138 -1.84 13.90 -8.78
C GLU A 138 -1.89 14.91 -7.63
N ASN A 139 -2.98 14.88 -6.85
CA ASN A 139 -3.22 15.79 -5.72
C ASN A 139 -2.75 15.18 -4.40
N ASP A 140 -1.66 14.42 -4.42
CA ASP A 140 -1.10 13.78 -3.23
C ASP A 140 -0.27 14.79 -2.40
N SER A 141 -0.83 15.21 -1.26
CA SER A 141 -0.16 16.13 -0.33
C SER A 141 1.01 15.49 0.44
N VAL A 142 1.10 14.16 0.45
CA VAL A 142 2.16 13.40 1.13
C VAL A 142 3.31 13.12 0.14
N ILE A 143 3.00 12.84 -1.12
CA ILE A 143 3.97 12.53 -2.20
C ILE A 143 3.81 13.53 -3.35
N PRO A 144 4.51 14.67 -3.33
CA PRO A 144 4.42 15.68 -4.38
C PRO A 144 4.83 15.16 -5.76
N LEU A 145 4.20 15.67 -6.82
CA LEU A 145 4.51 15.33 -8.22
C LEU A 145 5.98 15.55 -8.62
N GLU A 146 6.66 16.50 -7.98
CA GLU A 146 8.10 16.71 -8.17
C GLU A 146 8.91 15.46 -7.80
N GLN A 147 8.53 14.78 -6.72
CA GLN A 147 9.17 13.52 -6.30
C GLN A 147 8.86 12.39 -7.28
N VAL A 148 7.64 12.34 -7.80
CA VAL A 148 7.25 11.37 -8.84
C VAL A 148 8.03 11.61 -10.14
N SER A 149 8.25 12.87 -10.50
CA SER A 149 9.03 13.28 -11.67
C SER A 149 10.50 12.89 -11.52
N LEU A 150 11.09 13.15 -10.35
CA LEU A 150 12.46 12.74 -10.03
C LEU A 150 12.62 11.22 -10.07
N LEU A 151 11.67 10.49 -9.46
CA LEU A 151 11.63 9.03 -9.51
C LEU A 151 11.58 8.52 -10.96
N THR A 152 10.70 9.10 -11.77
CA THR A 152 10.55 8.75 -13.18
C THR A 152 11.85 8.98 -13.95
N GLN A 153 12.51 10.12 -13.74
CA GLN A 153 13.79 10.41 -14.39
C GLN A 153 14.85 9.39 -13.97
N LYS A 154 14.99 9.13 -12.67
CA LYS A 154 16.02 8.24 -12.15
C LYS A 154 15.81 6.78 -12.54
N LEU A 155 14.56 6.32 -12.62
CA LEU A 155 14.25 4.99 -13.17
C LEU A 155 14.59 4.89 -14.65
N LYS A 156 14.38 5.94 -15.46
CA LYS A 156 14.83 5.97 -16.86
C LYS A 156 16.35 5.90 -17.00
N GLU A 157 17.08 6.54 -16.10
CA GLU A 157 18.55 6.57 -16.12
C GLU A 157 19.18 5.25 -15.64
N HIS A 158 18.59 4.60 -14.64
CA HIS A 158 19.29 3.56 -13.87
C HIS A 158 18.60 2.19 -13.83
N CYS A 159 17.28 2.13 -14.06
CA CYS A 159 16.53 0.89 -13.88
C CYS A 159 16.79 -0.09 -15.04
N LYS A 160 17.07 -1.35 -14.69
CA LYS A 160 17.37 -2.42 -15.66
C LYS A 160 16.26 -3.45 -15.79
N VAL A 161 15.22 -3.35 -14.97
CA VAL A 161 14.06 -4.25 -14.96
C VAL A 161 12.84 -3.50 -15.47
N GLU A 162 11.78 -4.23 -15.86
CA GLU A 162 10.56 -3.56 -16.31
C GLU A 162 9.91 -2.81 -15.14
N TYR A 163 9.45 -1.59 -15.40
CA TYR A 163 8.70 -0.82 -14.43
C TYR A 163 7.58 -0.06 -15.14
N GLN A 164 6.52 0.23 -14.40
CA GLN A 164 5.44 1.08 -14.87
C GLN A 164 5.11 2.12 -13.79
N ILE A 165 4.90 3.36 -14.22
CA ILE A 165 4.46 4.44 -13.35
C ILE A 165 3.12 4.93 -13.90
N LYS A 166 2.09 4.93 -13.06
CA LYS A 166 0.77 5.48 -13.37
C LYS A 166 0.42 6.58 -12.38
N THR A 167 0.18 7.78 -12.90
CA THR A 167 -0.29 8.92 -12.10
C THR A 167 -1.74 9.21 -12.46
N PHE A 168 -2.60 9.25 -11.46
CA PHE A 168 -4.05 9.44 -11.61
C PHE A 168 -4.43 10.89 -11.32
N SER A 169 -4.96 11.57 -12.33
CA SER A 169 -5.37 12.98 -12.23
C SER A 169 -6.56 13.16 -11.27
N GLY A 170 -6.58 14.26 -10.53
CA GLY A 170 -7.64 14.57 -9.56
C GLY A 170 -7.57 13.74 -8.27
N GLN A 171 -6.92 12.58 -8.29
CA GLN A 171 -6.86 11.67 -7.15
C GLN A 171 -5.94 12.15 -6.04
N THR A 172 -6.20 11.69 -4.82
CA THR A 172 -5.50 12.08 -3.59
C THR A 172 -4.84 10.88 -2.92
N HIS A 173 -4.02 11.14 -1.90
CA HIS A 173 -3.24 10.13 -1.19
C HIS A 173 -4.11 8.93 -0.75
N GLY A 174 -3.64 7.71 -1.03
CA GLY A 174 -4.32 6.49 -0.62
C GLY A 174 -5.62 6.16 -1.36
N PHE A 175 -5.93 6.79 -2.50
CA PHE A 175 -7.21 6.53 -3.19
C PHE A 175 -7.46 5.05 -3.53
N VAL A 176 -6.43 4.29 -3.93
CA VAL A 176 -6.54 2.89 -4.39
C VAL A 176 -7.09 1.94 -3.33
N HIS A 177 -6.65 2.09 -2.07
CA HIS A 177 -7.06 1.19 -0.99
C HIS A 177 -8.37 1.61 -0.31
N ARG A 178 -9.02 2.70 -0.75
CA ARG A 178 -10.34 3.08 -0.26
C ARG A 178 -11.37 2.09 -0.75
N LYS A 179 -11.94 1.28 0.16
CA LYS A 179 -13.06 0.39 -0.20
C LYS A 179 -14.28 1.18 -0.69
N ARG A 180 -14.49 2.39 -0.17
CA ARG A 180 -15.60 3.26 -0.57
C ARG A 180 -15.33 3.90 -1.94
N GLU A 181 -15.75 3.18 -2.96
CA GLU A 181 -16.28 3.78 -4.19
C GLU A 181 -17.53 4.65 -3.87
N ASP A 182 -18.15 4.45 -2.71
CA ASP A 182 -19.38 5.13 -2.25
C ASP A 182 -19.16 6.49 -1.54
N CYS A 183 -17.91 6.91 -1.29
CA CYS A 183 -17.63 8.24 -0.70
C CYS A 183 -17.67 9.35 -1.75
N SER A 184 -17.21 9.03 -2.96
CA SER A 184 -17.20 9.90 -4.11
C SER A 184 -17.35 9.03 -5.36
N PRO A 185 -18.56 8.96 -5.95
CA PRO A 185 -18.79 8.22 -7.20
C PRO A 185 -17.83 8.62 -8.33
N GLU A 186 -17.31 9.85 -8.26
CA GLU A 186 -16.33 10.42 -9.20
C GLU A 186 -14.96 9.72 -9.12
N ASP A 187 -14.59 9.17 -7.95
CA ASP A 187 -13.31 8.48 -7.75
C ASP A 187 -13.35 7.02 -8.23
N LYS A 188 -14.55 6.42 -8.30
CA LYS A 188 -14.73 5.00 -8.62
C LYS A 188 -13.99 4.56 -9.90
N PRO A 189 -14.10 5.25 -11.04
CA PRO A 189 -13.40 4.83 -12.26
C PRO A 189 -11.88 4.75 -12.09
N TYR A 190 -11.29 5.68 -11.34
CA TYR A 190 -9.85 5.72 -11.10
C TYR A 190 -9.40 4.64 -10.12
N ILE A 191 -10.19 4.39 -9.07
CA ILE A 191 -9.96 3.28 -8.13
C ILE A 191 -10.00 1.94 -8.87
N ASP A 192 -11.05 1.73 -9.68
CA ASP A 192 -11.23 0.51 -10.46
C ASP A 192 -10.09 0.33 -11.47
N GLU A 193 -9.68 1.38 -12.17
CA GLU A 193 -8.54 1.32 -13.08
C GLU A 193 -7.24 1.00 -12.35
N ALA A 194 -6.94 1.68 -11.24
CA ALA A 194 -5.73 1.42 -10.45
C ALA A 194 -5.66 -0.03 -9.95
N ARG A 195 -6.80 -0.58 -9.47
CA ARG A 195 -6.90 -1.99 -9.06
C ARG A 195 -6.73 -2.96 -10.23
N ARG A 196 -7.32 -2.67 -11.39
CA ARG A 196 -7.10 -3.46 -12.61
C ARG A 196 -5.63 -3.46 -13.02
N ASN A 197 -4.97 -2.31 -13.03
CA ASN A 197 -3.54 -2.20 -13.34
C ASN A 197 -2.68 -3.03 -12.38
N LEU A 198 -3.01 -3.03 -11.08
CA LEU A 198 -2.37 -3.89 -10.09
C LEU A 198 -2.53 -5.38 -10.45
N LEU A 199 -3.75 -5.83 -10.73
CA LEU A 199 -4.02 -7.23 -11.05
C LEU A 199 -3.39 -7.67 -12.38
N GLU A 200 -3.39 -6.81 -13.38
CA GLU A 200 -2.71 -7.03 -14.67
C GLU A 200 -1.20 -7.17 -14.47
N TRP A 201 -0.60 -6.32 -13.62
CA TRP A 201 0.81 -6.42 -13.28
C TRP A 201 1.15 -7.72 -12.56
N LEU A 202 0.35 -8.10 -11.55
CA LEU A 202 0.52 -9.37 -10.84
C LEU A 202 0.39 -10.55 -11.81
N SER A 203 -0.61 -10.55 -12.69
CA SER A 203 -0.84 -11.60 -13.69
C SER A 203 0.35 -11.79 -14.63
N LYS A 204 1.04 -10.70 -14.96
CA LYS A 204 2.22 -10.73 -15.83
C LYS A 204 3.47 -11.29 -15.15
N TYR A 205 3.62 -11.11 -13.83
CA TYR A 205 4.90 -11.30 -13.14
C TYR A 205 4.93 -12.30 -11.98
N VAL A 206 3.76 -12.70 -11.48
CA VAL A 206 3.58 -13.65 -10.37
C VAL A 206 2.84 -14.85 -10.90
#